data_AF-A0A4R8L430-F1
#
_entry.id   AF-A0A4R8L430-F1
#
_cell.length_a   1.000
_cell.length_b   1.000
_cell.length_c   1.000
_cell.angle_alpha   90.00
_cell.angle_beta   90.00
_cell.angle_gamma   90.00
#
_symmetry.space_group_name_H-M   'P 1'
#
loop_
_entity.id
_entity.type
_entity.pdbx_description
1 polymer ?
#
loop_
_entity_poly.entity_id
_entity_poly.type
_entity_poly.pdbx_seq_one_letter_code
_entity_poly.pdbx_strand_id
1 'polypeptide(L)'
;MQRDDLTQLFHGLKPDALELVLKRLRELGLLVWEATTQDYHLSSLAQQVHALLGPLTRAASEDDEMAILLAQVAGAQALGLSDASQIKQLHAQLARLYDEFADAIASGSEARLRETQPRFERALKLVERAGEALTALIRSEYDDPRLEREARALGHSQARLLSMASQFTRALQQADRQRVTLGSTGITSSDVRLWLQSHPALHELLGDALSIGVRPVFVSGHDLLDVAEGEFERERPDGRSDTGLPPPAQAEPGEIEALRMPPELDTLITQLSEWSAVQLGEQPAPRQISEVVIGGRFAQAAYRMQLLPLLGDVQARTLQGQTGDFARLPWRAALSYEVEKIDDANIAAMSAGQIEPEHSQSQDERTSR
;
A
#
# COMPACT_ATOMS: atom_id res chain seq x y z
N MET A 1 -38.85 3.79 20.80
CA MET A 1 -38.35 4.83 21.74
C MET A 1 -39.51 5.65 22.24
N GLN A 2 -39.54 5.99 23.53
CA GLN A 2 -40.61 6.81 24.10
C GLN A 2 -40.39 8.29 23.73
N ARG A 3 -41.47 9.07 23.76
CA ARG A 3 -41.45 10.50 23.43
C ARG A 3 -40.56 11.31 24.38
N ASP A 4 -40.54 10.92 25.66
CA ASP A 4 -39.73 11.59 26.68
C ASP A 4 -38.23 11.37 26.43
N ASP A 5 -37.83 10.16 26.00
CA ASP A 5 -36.45 9.84 25.62
C ASP A 5 -35.97 10.71 24.45
N LEU A 6 -36.83 10.90 23.43
CA LEU A 6 -36.51 11.75 22.27
C LEU A 6 -36.34 13.21 22.68
N THR A 7 -37.18 13.70 23.59
CA THR A 7 -37.09 15.07 24.08
C THR A 7 -35.80 15.29 24.89
N GLN A 8 -35.37 14.27 25.63
CA GLN A 8 -34.12 14.31 26.38
C GLN A 8 -32.88 14.26 25.48
N LEU A 9 -32.88 13.39 24.47
CA LEU A 9 -31.80 13.28 23.48
C LEU A 9 -31.66 14.56 22.64
N PHE A 10 -32.78 15.18 22.29
CA PHE A 10 -32.84 16.38 21.46
C PHE A 10 -33.17 17.65 22.24
N HIS A 11 -32.73 17.75 23.50
CA HIS A 11 -33.00 18.89 24.38
C HIS A 11 -32.54 20.26 23.82
N GLY A 12 -31.59 20.27 22.87
CA GLY A 12 -31.12 21.47 22.19
C GLY A 12 -32.05 21.98 21.07
N LEU A 13 -33.09 21.22 20.70
CA LEU A 13 -34.07 21.62 19.69
C LEU A 13 -35.30 22.28 20.35
N LYS A 14 -35.88 23.27 19.66
CA LYS A 14 -37.18 23.82 20.07
C LYS A 14 -38.27 22.75 19.97
N PRO A 15 -39.20 22.67 20.93
CA PRO A 15 -40.23 21.63 20.94
C PRO A 15 -41.09 21.63 19.66
N ASP A 16 -41.45 22.81 19.14
CA ASP A 16 -42.22 22.94 17.90
C ASP A 16 -41.47 22.40 16.67
N ALA A 17 -40.14 22.55 16.63
CA ALA A 17 -39.31 22.03 15.55
C ALA A 17 -39.20 20.51 15.62
N LEU A 18 -39.07 19.95 16.82
CA LEU A 18 -39.08 18.50 17.03
C LEU A 18 -40.42 17.89 16.60
N GLU A 19 -41.54 18.51 16.98
CA GLU A 19 -42.87 18.05 16.55
C GLU A 19 -43.04 18.12 15.03
N LEU A 20 -42.57 19.20 14.39
CA LEU A 20 -42.63 19.35 12.95
C LEU A 20 -41.83 18.24 12.25
N VAL A 21 -40.63 17.92 12.73
CA VAL A 21 -39.77 16.87 12.17
C VAL A 21 -40.43 15.50 12.36
N LEU A 22 -40.93 15.17 13.55
CA LEU A 22 -41.63 13.91 13.81
C LEU A 22 -42.87 13.76 12.93
N LYS A 23 -43.63 14.85 12.74
CA LYS A 23 -44.79 14.87 11.84
C LYS A 23 -44.37 14.61 10.40
N ARG A 24 -43.33 15.28 9.90
CA ARG A 24 -42.81 15.09 8.53
C ARG A 24 -42.28 13.68 8.29
N LEU A 25 -41.50 13.13 9.22
CA LEU A 25 -41.00 11.76 9.11
C LEU A 25 -42.14 10.74 9.10
N ARG A 26 -43.23 10.99 9.83
CA ARG A 26 -44.42 10.14 9.81
C ARG A 26 -45.24 10.31 8.52
N GLU A 27 -45.36 11.53 7.99
CA GLU A 27 -46.00 11.79 6.68
C GLU A 27 -45.27 11.09 5.53
N LEU A 28 -43.94 11.05 5.59
CA LEU A 28 -43.10 10.36 4.61
C LEU A 28 -43.03 8.84 4.83
N GLY A 29 -43.75 8.30 5.82
CA GLY A 29 -43.75 6.87 6.14
C GLY A 29 -42.42 6.35 6.68
N LEU A 30 -41.54 7.23 7.17
CA LEU A 30 -40.24 6.86 7.75
C LEU A 30 -40.34 6.53 9.26
N LEU A 31 -41.33 7.11 9.93
CA LEU A 31 -41.56 6.94 11.36
C LEU A 31 -42.98 6.42 11.59
N VAL A 32 -43.13 5.38 12.39
CA VAL A 32 -44.42 4.82 12.77
C VAL A 32 -44.63 5.05 14.27
N TRP A 33 -45.83 5.49 14.62
CA TRP A 33 -46.27 5.64 16.00
C TRP A 33 -47.13 4.45 16.38
N GLU A 34 -46.71 3.70 17.40
CA GLU A 34 -47.49 2.57 17.91
C GLU A 34 -48.34 3.02 19.10
N ALA A 35 -49.65 3.05 18.90
CA ALA A 35 -50.58 3.59 19.90
C ALA A 35 -50.69 2.71 21.17
N THR A 36 -50.40 1.41 21.05
CA THR A 36 -50.49 0.43 22.15
C THR A 36 -49.34 0.58 23.16
N THR A 37 -48.15 0.84 22.66
CA THR A 37 -46.89 0.92 23.43
C THR A 37 -46.39 2.36 23.62
N GLN A 38 -47.06 3.33 22.99
CA GLN A 38 -46.75 4.77 23.04
C GLN A 38 -45.30 5.09 22.66
N ASP A 39 -44.78 4.37 21.67
CA ASP A 39 -43.41 4.52 21.22
C ASP A 39 -43.32 4.69 19.71
N TYR A 40 -42.22 5.33 19.32
CA TYR A 40 -41.84 5.49 17.93
C TYR A 40 -40.91 4.37 17.51
N HIS A 41 -41.19 3.78 16.36
CA HIS A 41 -40.28 2.87 15.67
C HIS A 41 -40.06 3.31 14.22
N LEU A 42 -38.90 2.92 13.68
CA LEU A 42 -38.56 3.16 12.28
C LEU A 42 -39.33 2.19 11.39
N SER A 43 -39.90 2.70 10.30
CA SER A 43 -40.48 1.83 9.28
C SER A 43 -39.41 0.98 8.58
N SER A 44 -39.82 -0.09 7.90
CA SER A 44 -38.90 -0.89 7.06
C SER A 44 -38.20 -0.03 6.01
N LEU A 45 -38.91 0.93 5.42
CA LEU A 45 -38.36 1.88 4.46
C LEU A 45 -37.31 2.78 5.12
N ALA A 46 -37.56 3.29 6.33
CA ALA A 46 -36.57 4.09 7.04
C ALA A 46 -35.33 3.29 7.45
N GLN A 47 -35.49 2.01 7.80
CA GLN A 47 -34.36 1.12 8.09
C GLN A 47 -33.51 0.89 6.84
N GLN A 48 -34.14 0.72 5.67
CA GLN A 48 -33.44 0.60 4.38
C GLN A 48 -32.73 1.90 4.00
N VAL A 49 -33.41 3.05 4.09
CA VAL A 49 -32.81 4.37 3.81
C VAL A 49 -31.69 4.71 4.78
N HIS A 50 -31.82 4.34 6.05
CA HIS A 50 -30.76 4.50 7.03
C HIS A 50 -29.57 3.58 6.73
N ALA A 51 -29.79 2.34 6.30
CA ALA A 51 -28.72 1.44 5.87
C ALA A 51 -27.97 1.97 4.64
N LEU A 52 -28.69 2.64 3.73
CA LEU A 52 -28.12 3.32 2.55
C LEU A 52 -27.25 4.53 2.92
N LEU A 53 -27.74 5.38 3.81
CA LEU A 53 -27.15 6.69 4.09
C LEU A 53 -26.19 6.68 5.28
N GLY A 54 -26.30 5.70 6.18
CA GLY A 54 -25.45 5.57 7.37
C GLY A 54 -23.96 5.55 7.05
N PRO A 55 -23.51 4.85 6.00
CA PRO A 55 -22.09 4.82 5.63
C PRO A 55 -21.60 6.11 4.97
N LEU A 56 -22.48 6.89 4.35
CA LEU A 56 -22.14 8.21 3.76
C LEU A 56 -22.07 9.33 4.81
N THR A 57 -22.63 9.11 6.01
CA THR A 57 -22.69 10.10 7.09
C THR A 57 -21.58 9.94 8.13
N ARG A 58 -20.72 8.90 8.01
CA ARG A 58 -19.47 8.80 8.76
C ARG A 58 -18.35 9.53 8.02
N ALA A 59 -17.52 10.27 8.75
CA ALA A 59 -16.26 10.76 8.21
C ALA A 59 -15.44 9.54 7.77
N ALA A 60 -15.14 9.45 6.48
CA ALA A 60 -14.41 8.33 5.91
C ALA A 60 -12.93 8.40 6.32
N SER A 61 -12.45 7.37 7.01
CA SER A 61 -11.02 7.05 7.05
C SER A 61 -10.69 6.08 5.91
N GLU A 62 -9.42 5.94 5.51
CA GLU A 62 -9.00 4.93 4.52
C GLU A 62 -9.42 3.50 4.93
N ASP A 63 -9.55 3.24 6.25
CA ASP A 63 -10.04 1.98 6.79
C ASP A 63 -11.55 1.74 6.55
N ASP A 64 -12.33 2.78 6.25
CA ASP A 64 -13.79 2.73 6.08
C ASP A 64 -14.23 2.52 4.61
N GLU A 65 -13.30 2.49 3.65
CA GLU A 65 -13.61 2.31 2.22
C GLU A 65 -14.40 1.03 1.95
N MET A 66 -14.01 -0.09 2.57
CA MET A 66 -14.74 -1.36 2.51
C MET A 66 -16.20 -1.21 2.98
N ALA A 67 -16.41 -0.47 4.08
CA ALA A 67 -17.74 -0.28 4.64
C ALA A 67 -18.61 0.59 3.73
N ILE A 68 -18.02 1.60 3.08
CA ILE A 68 -18.70 2.44 2.09
C ILE A 68 -19.08 1.63 0.84
N LEU A 69 -18.16 0.83 0.30
CA LEU A 69 -18.45 -0.03 -0.86
C LEU A 69 -19.55 -1.05 -0.54
N LEU A 70 -19.53 -1.64 0.65
CA LEU A 70 -20.59 -2.55 1.09
C LEU A 70 -21.95 -1.87 1.22
N ALA A 71 -21.98 -0.62 1.68
CA ALA A 71 -23.19 0.18 1.73
C ALA A 71 -23.78 0.43 0.34
N GLN A 72 -22.90 0.76 -0.61
CA GLN A 72 -23.28 1.01 -2.00
C GLN A 72 -23.83 -0.27 -2.65
N VAL A 73 -23.19 -1.42 -2.44
CA VAL A 73 -23.65 -2.71 -2.96
C VAL A 73 -24.99 -3.12 -2.33
N ALA A 74 -25.12 -3.05 -1.00
CA ALA A 74 -26.38 -3.34 -0.32
C ALA A 74 -27.49 -2.40 -0.78
N GLY A 75 -27.13 -1.16 -1.09
CA GLY A 75 -28.06 -0.16 -1.56
C GLY A 75 -28.55 -0.31 -2.98
N ALA A 76 -27.61 -0.56 -3.89
CA ALA A 76 -27.91 -0.92 -5.26
C ALA A 76 -28.81 -2.16 -5.30
N GLN A 77 -28.55 -3.17 -4.45
CA GLN A 77 -29.39 -4.34 -4.32
C GLN A 77 -30.82 -4.00 -3.87
N ALA A 78 -30.99 -3.17 -2.84
CA ALA A 78 -32.32 -2.79 -2.33
C ALA A 78 -33.16 -2.06 -3.39
N LEU A 79 -32.51 -1.39 -4.34
CA LEU A 79 -33.13 -0.69 -5.47
C LEU A 79 -33.24 -1.57 -6.74
N GLY A 80 -32.72 -2.80 -6.72
CA GLY A 80 -32.67 -3.69 -7.89
C GLY A 80 -31.69 -3.24 -8.99
N LEU A 81 -30.72 -2.39 -8.65
CA LEU A 81 -29.75 -1.75 -9.56
C LEU A 81 -28.34 -2.35 -9.44
N SER A 82 -28.21 -3.64 -9.14
CA SER A 82 -26.89 -4.26 -8.92
C SER A 82 -26.03 -4.19 -10.19
N ASP A 83 -24.89 -3.49 -10.10
CA ASP A 83 -23.89 -3.35 -11.16
C ASP A 83 -22.65 -4.21 -10.85
N ALA A 84 -22.13 -4.90 -11.86
CA ALA A 84 -20.89 -5.68 -11.78
C ALA A 84 -19.68 -4.81 -11.42
N SER A 85 -19.70 -3.50 -11.73
CA SER A 85 -18.59 -2.59 -11.41
C SER A 85 -18.35 -2.44 -9.90
N GLN A 86 -19.42 -2.42 -9.09
CA GLN A 86 -19.34 -2.25 -7.64
C GLN A 86 -18.77 -3.51 -6.96
N ILE A 87 -19.20 -4.69 -7.43
CA ILE A 87 -18.67 -5.98 -6.97
C ILE A 87 -17.17 -6.09 -7.30
N LYS A 88 -16.77 -5.63 -8.49
CA LYS A 88 -15.36 -5.60 -8.90
C LYS A 88 -14.52 -4.67 -8.01
N GLN A 89 -15.02 -3.51 -7.63
CA GLN A 89 -14.34 -2.60 -6.70
C GLN A 89 -14.19 -3.21 -5.31
N LEU A 90 -15.25 -3.85 -4.79
CA LEU A 90 -15.21 -4.55 -3.52
C LEU A 90 -14.17 -5.70 -3.55
N HIS A 91 -14.11 -6.44 -4.65
CA HIS A 91 -13.11 -7.48 -4.87
C HIS A 91 -11.68 -6.91 -4.86
N ALA A 92 -11.43 -5.82 -5.59
CA ALA A 92 -10.12 -5.16 -5.60
C ALA A 92 -9.70 -4.71 -4.19
N GLN A 93 -10.65 -4.21 -3.38
CA GLN A 93 -10.36 -3.80 -2.01
C GLN A 93 -10.01 -4.99 -1.10
N LEU A 94 -10.71 -6.12 -1.23
CA LEU A 94 -10.37 -7.33 -0.48
C LEU A 94 -9.00 -7.88 -0.86
N ALA A 95 -8.65 -7.82 -2.15
CA ALA A 95 -7.31 -8.23 -2.60
C ALA A 95 -6.21 -7.34 -1.99
N ARG A 96 -6.41 -6.01 -1.99
CA ARG A 96 -5.47 -5.06 -1.35
C ARG A 96 -5.28 -5.34 0.13
N LEU A 97 -6.37 -5.54 0.88
CA LEU A 97 -6.29 -5.88 2.30
C LEU A 97 -5.57 -7.22 2.52
N TYR A 98 -5.81 -8.20 1.65
CA TYR A 98 -5.10 -9.47 1.72
C TYR A 98 -3.58 -9.29 1.59
N ASP A 99 -3.14 -8.53 0.58
CA ASP A 99 -1.72 -8.29 0.33
C ASP A 99 -1.07 -7.53 1.49
N GLU A 100 -1.74 -6.51 2.04
CA GLU A 100 -1.27 -5.76 3.22
C GLU A 100 -1.04 -6.66 4.45
N PHE A 101 -2.00 -7.55 4.74
CA PHE A 101 -1.87 -8.49 5.86
C PHE A 101 -0.83 -9.58 5.60
N ALA A 102 -0.68 -10.02 4.35
CA ALA A 102 0.36 -10.96 3.96
C ALA A 102 1.76 -10.37 4.17
N ASP A 103 1.94 -9.09 3.81
CA ASP A 103 3.19 -8.36 4.05
C ASP A 103 3.48 -8.17 5.54
N ALA A 104 2.46 -7.89 6.34
CA ALA A 104 2.61 -7.79 7.79
C ALA A 104 3.08 -9.13 8.40
N ILE A 105 2.49 -10.26 7.98
CA ILE A 105 2.91 -11.61 8.38
C ILE A 105 4.34 -11.90 7.92
N ALA A 106 4.65 -11.60 6.65
CA ALA A 106 5.97 -11.86 6.06
C ALA A 106 7.09 -11.06 6.74
N SER A 107 6.79 -9.86 7.24
CA SER A 107 7.77 -9.04 7.96
C SER A 107 8.30 -9.69 9.24
N GLY A 108 7.50 -10.57 9.86
CA GLY A 108 7.83 -11.18 11.16
C GLY A 108 7.96 -10.20 12.33
N SER A 109 7.65 -8.92 12.13
CA SER A 109 7.77 -7.88 13.15
C SER A 109 6.58 -7.88 14.10
N GLU A 110 6.82 -8.05 15.40
CA GLU A 110 5.80 -7.95 16.43
C GLU A 110 5.07 -6.60 16.37
N ALA A 111 5.82 -5.50 16.23
CA ALA A 111 5.26 -4.16 16.18
C ALA A 111 4.28 -4.00 15.00
N ARG A 112 4.68 -4.45 13.80
CA ARG A 112 3.83 -4.38 12.61
C ARG A 112 2.61 -5.27 12.73
N LEU A 113 2.76 -6.49 13.26
CA LEU A 113 1.63 -7.39 13.51
C LEU A 113 0.61 -6.80 14.50
N ARG A 114 1.09 -6.14 15.56
CA ARG A 114 0.24 -5.50 16.59
C ARG A 114 -0.44 -4.24 16.05
N GLU A 115 0.26 -3.43 15.27
CA GLU A 115 -0.29 -2.26 14.60
C GLU A 115 -1.40 -2.62 13.62
N THR A 116 -1.21 -3.69 12.84
CA THR A 116 -2.18 -4.16 11.84
C THR A 116 -3.35 -4.95 12.44
N GLN A 117 -3.22 -5.47 13.67
CA GLN A 117 -4.24 -6.33 14.31
C GLN A 117 -5.67 -5.71 14.35
N PRO A 118 -5.88 -4.46 14.78
CA PRO A 118 -7.22 -3.87 14.82
C PRO A 118 -7.85 -3.72 13.43
N ARG A 119 -7.03 -3.47 12.40
CA ARG A 119 -7.48 -3.38 11.00
C ARG A 119 -7.88 -4.76 10.47
N PHE A 120 -7.11 -5.79 10.80
CA PHE A 120 -7.43 -7.19 10.48
C PHE A 120 -8.78 -7.64 11.07
N GLU A 121 -9.01 -7.39 12.36
CA GLU A 121 -10.27 -7.76 13.04
C GLU A 121 -11.48 -7.03 12.45
N ARG A 122 -11.32 -5.75 12.08
CA ARG A 122 -12.36 -4.97 11.39
C ARG A 122 -12.65 -5.53 9.99
N ALA A 123 -11.61 -5.84 9.22
CA ALA A 123 -11.75 -6.42 7.89
C ALA A 123 -12.52 -7.74 7.91
N LEU A 124 -12.25 -8.63 8.87
CA LEU A 124 -13.01 -9.88 9.04
C LEU A 124 -14.51 -9.65 9.26
N LYS A 125 -14.89 -8.69 10.12
CA LYS A 125 -16.30 -8.35 10.35
C LYS A 125 -16.99 -7.81 9.09
N LEU A 126 -16.26 -7.04 8.28
CA LEU A 126 -16.79 -6.48 7.02
C LEU A 126 -16.90 -7.57 5.94
N VAL A 127 -15.99 -8.53 5.91
CA VAL A 127 -16.01 -9.68 4.99
C VAL A 127 -17.21 -10.59 5.27
N GLU A 128 -17.56 -10.84 6.53
CA GLU A 128 -18.77 -11.60 6.88
C GLU A 128 -20.03 -10.94 6.34
N ARG A 129 -20.16 -9.62 6.52
CA ARG A 129 -21.26 -8.81 5.96
C ARG A 129 -21.27 -8.80 4.43
N ALA A 130 -20.10 -8.75 3.80
CA ALA A 130 -19.97 -8.88 2.35
C ALA A 130 -20.50 -10.23 1.85
N GLY A 131 -20.21 -11.32 2.57
CA GLY A 131 -20.70 -12.65 2.25
C GLY A 131 -22.22 -12.77 2.34
N GLU A 132 -22.84 -12.13 3.33
CA GLU A 132 -24.30 -12.08 3.47
C GLU A 132 -24.95 -11.33 2.29
N ALA A 133 -24.43 -10.14 1.95
CA ALA A 133 -24.90 -9.35 0.81
C ALA A 133 -24.74 -10.11 -0.52
N LEU A 134 -23.60 -10.77 -0.73
CA LEU A 134 -23.32 -11.56 -1.92
C LEU A 134 -24.25 -12.78 -2.04
N THR A 135 -24.50 -13.48 -0.93
CA THR A 135 -25.43 -14.62 -0.91
C THR A 135 -26.84 -14.18 -1.26
N ALA A 136 -27.26 -13.00 -0.79
CA ALA A 136 -28.53 -12.40 -1.16
C ALA A 136 -28.58 -12.02 -2.65
N LEU A 137 -27.45 -11.57 -3.21
CA LEU A 137 -27.32 -11.16 -4.62
C LEU A 137 -27.30 -12.35 -5.60
N ILE A 138 -26.72 -13.48 -5.19
CA ILE A 138 -26.74 -14.75 -5.96
C ILE A 138 -28.14 -15.39 -5.94
N ARG A 139 -28.90 -15.21 -4.86
CA ARG A 139 -30.26 -15.77 -4.73
C ARG A 139 -31.31 -15.03 -5.56
N SER A 140 -31.07 -13.76 -5.87
CA SER A 140 -31.86 -13.02 -6.86
C SER A 140 -31.52 -13.51 -8.26
N GLU A 141 -32.52 -13.91 -9.03
CA GLU A 141 -32.38 -14.32 -10.44
C GLU A 141 -31.90 -13.13 -11.29
N TYR A 142 -30.59 -12.98 -11.46
CA TYR A 142 -29.99 -12.04 -12.40
C TYR A 142 -29.40 -12.79 -13.59
N ASP A 143 -29.79 -12.41 -14.80
CA ASP A 143 -29.36 -13.05 -16.06
C ASP A 143 -28.07 -12.42 -16.63
N ASP A 144 -27.16 -11.93 -15.76
CA ASP A 144 -25.89 -11.30 -16.17
C ASP A 144 -24.66 -12.18 -15.85
N PRO A 145 -24.02 -12.81 -16.87
CA PRO A 145 -22.84 -13.67 -16.69
C PRO A 145 -21.57 -12.90 -16.29
N ARG A 146 -21.53 -11.57 -16.38
CA ARG A 146 -20.42 -10.76 -15.83
C ARG A 146 -20.52 -10.66 -14.32
N LEU A 147 -21.72 -10.38 -13.83
CA LEU A 147 -22.01 -10.26 -12.41
C LEU A 147 -21.76 -11.59 -11.67
N GLU A 148 -22.14 -12.72 -12.27
CA GLU A 148 -21.81 -14.05 -11.70
C GLU A 148 -20.30 -14.31 -11.57
N ARG A 149 -19.52 -13.91 -12.58
CA ARG A 149 -18.06 -14.11 -12.57
C ARG A 149 -17.40 -13.28 -11.47
N GLU A 150 -17.77 -12.02 -11.36
CA GLU A 150 -17.25 -11.14 -10.31
C GLU A 150 -17.69 -11.61 -8.92
N ALA A 151 -18.92 -12.10 -8.76
CA ALA A 151 -19.38 -12.67 -7.50
C ALA A 151 -18.59 -13.93 -7.08
N ARG A 152 -18.25 -14.82 -8.03
CA ARG A 152 -17.38 -15.98 -7.75
C ARG A 152 -15.95 -15.57 -7.40
N ALA A 153 -15.40 -14.58 -8.11
CA ALA A 153 -14.06 -14.05 -7.83
C ALA A 153 -13.99 -13.42 -6.43
N LEU A 154 -15.01 -12.64 -6.07
CA LEU A 154 -15.17 -12.06 -4.74
C LEU A 154 -15.25 -13.16 -3.67
N GLY A 155 -16.06 -14.20 -3.88
CA GLY A 155 -16.14 -15.35 -2.96
C GLY A 155 -14.80 -16.08 -2.77
N HIS A 156 -14.00 -16.20 -3.83
CA HIS A 156 -12.65 -16.76 -3.73
C HIS A 156 -11.71 -15.88 -2.88
N SER A 157 -11.74 -14.56 -3.08
CA SER A 157 -10.94 -13.61 -2.28
C SER A 157 -11.32 -13.66 -0.79
N GLN A 158 -12.61 -13.76 -0.48
CA GLN A 158 -13.12 -13.95 0.87
C GLN A 158 -12.58 -15.23 1.52
N ALA A 159 -12.63 -16.36 0.80
CA ALA A 159 -12.13 -17.63 1.32
C ALA A 159 -10.62 -17.58 1.62
N ARG A 160 -9.83 -16.90 0.79
CA ARG A 160 -8.39 -16.69 1.03
C ARG A 160 -8.15 -15.86 2.28
N LEU A 161 -8.90 -14.77 2.49
CA LEU A 161 -8.77 -13.91 3.66
C LEU A 161 -9.16 -14.65 4.95
N LEU A 162 -10.25 -15.43 4.93
CA LEU A 162 -10.65 -16.28 6.05
C LEU A 162 -9.61 -17.36 6.39
N SER A 163 -8.99 -17.98 5.37
CA SER A 163 -7.90 -18.94 5.58
C SER A 163 -6.68 -18.30 6.24
N MET A 164 -6.35 -17.06 5.85
CA MET A 164 -5.25 -16.28 6.40
C MET A 164 -5.44 -15.92 7.88
N ALA A 165 -6.67 -15.89 8.40
CA ALA A 165 -6.92 -15.63 9.83
C ALA A 165 -6.16 -16.60 10.74
N SER A 166 -6.08 -17.87 10.36
CA SER A 166 -5.29 -18.87 11.09
C SER A 166 -3.78 -18.56 11.05
N GLN A 167 -3.28 -18.04 9.94
CA GLN A 167 -1.88 -17.68 9.75
C GLN A 167 -1.51 -16.45 10.57
N PHE A 168 -2.35 -15.41 10.52
CA PHE A 168 -2.18 -14.18 11.29
C PHE A 168 -2.19 -14.47 12.81
N THR A 169 -3.14 -15.29 13.27
CA THR A 169 -3.21 -15.71 14.68
C THR A 169 -1.96 -16.49 15.11
N ARG A 170 -1.46 -17.40 14.26
CA ARG A 170 -0.20 -18.11 14.53
C ARG A 170 0.99 -17.17 14.57
N ALA A 171 1.06 -16.19 13.67
CA ALA A 171 2.13 -15.19 13.66
C ALA A 171 2.14 -14.37 14.95
N LEU A 172 0.97 -13.91 15.42
CA LEU A 172 0.83 -13.24 16.71
C LEU A 172 1.24 -14.13 17.89
N GLN A 173 0.81 -15.39 17.92
CA GLN A 173 1.21 -16.34 18.96
C GLN A 173 2.71 -16.61 18.95
N GLN A 174 3.33 -16.64 17.76
CA GLN A 174 4.78 -16.81 17.63
C GLN A 174 5.53 -15.60 18.16
N ALA A 175 5.06 -14.39 17.86
CA ALA A 175 5.60 -13.16 18.45
C ALA A 175 5.45 -13.17 19.98
N ASP A 176 4.30 -13.61 20.50
CA ASP A 176 4.07 -13.74 21.94
C ASP A 176 4.97 -14.80 22.59
N ARG A 177 5.35 -15.87 21.88
CA ARG A 177 6.31 -16.88 22.36
C ARG A 177 7.75 -16.38 22.42
N GLN A 178 8.10 -15.38 21.62
CA GLN A 178 9.42 -14.74 21.66
C GLN A 178 9.58 -13.78 22.85
N ARG A 179 8.52 -13.58 23.65
CA ARG A 179 8.59 -12.81 24.89
C ARG A 179 9.52 -13.46 25.90
N VAL A 180 10.41 -12.65 26.49
CA VAL A 180 11.24 -13.08 27.63
C VAL A 180 10.40 -12.92 28.88
N THR A 181 9.94 -14.04 29.45
CA THR A 181 9.08 -14.01 30.65
C THR A 181 9.89 -13.66 31.90
N LEU A 182 9.74 -12.43 32.40
CA LEU A 182 10.16 -12.05 33.76
C LEU A 182 8.92 -11.99 34.67
N GLY A 183 8.71 -13.00 35.51
CA GLY A 183 7.56 -13.03 36.42
C GLY A 183 6.20 -13.17 35.69
N SER A 184 5.16 -12.46 36.17
CA SER A 184 3.79 -12.54 35.64
C SER A 184 3.55 -11.68 34.38
N THR A 185 4.48 -10.79 34.03
CA THR A 185 4.42 -9.92 32.85
C THR A 185 5.73 -10.05 32.09
N GLY A 186 5.73 -10.81 30.99
CA GLY A 186 6.93 -10.95 30.15
C GLY A 186 7.32 -9.66 29.45
N ILE A 187 8.62 -9.48 29.20
CA ILE A 187 9.18 -8.40 28.38
C ILE A 187 9.01 -8.78 26.91
N THR A 188 8.41 -7.88 26.12
CA THR A 188 8.30 -8.01 24.66
C THR A 188 9.42 -7.32 23.92
N SER A 189 9.57 -7.61 22.62
CA SER A 189 10.50 -6.84 21.78
C SER A 189 10.07 -5.37 21.66
N SER A 190 8.76 -5.12 21.72
CA SER A 190 8.18 -3.78 21.71
C SER A 190 8.51 -3.01 23.00
N ASP A 191 8.48 -3.66 24.15
CA ASP A 191 8.86 -3.06 25.43
C ASP A 191 10.35 -2.73 25.47
N VAL A 192 11.20 -3.65 24.97
CA VAL A 192 12.65 -3.39 24.83
C VAL A 192 12.89 -2.22 23.89
N ARG A 193 12.18 -2.15 22.76
CA ARG A 193 12.30 -1.03 21.81
C ARG A 193 11.91 0.30 22.45
N LEU A 194 10.76 0.37 23.12
CA LEU A 194 10.29 1.56 23.83
C LEU A 194 11.25 1.98 24.95
N TRP A 195 11.76 1.01 25.71
CA TRP A 195 12.74 1.27 26.75
C TRP A 195 14.05 1.80 26.17
N LEU A 196 14.57 1.21 25.09
CA LEU A 196 15.77 1.71 24.40
C LEU A 196 15.56 3.13 23.87
N GLN A 197 14.43 3.41 23.21
CA GLN A 197 14.10 4.75 22.70
C GLN A 197 14.00 5.81 23.80
N SER A 198 13.56 5.42 25.00
CA SER A 198 13.44 6.32 26.14
C SER A 198 14.68 6.34 27.05
N HIS A 199 15.70 5.52 26.78
CA HIS A 199 16.88 5.44 27.62
C HIS A 199 17.82 6.62 27.36
N PRO A 200 18.11 7.47 28.36
CA PRO A 200 18.84 8.72 28.16
C PRO A 200 20.32 8.51 27.82
N ALA A 201 20.90 7.36 28.17
CA ALA A 201 22.31 7.06 28.02
C ALA A 201 22.52 5.65 27.42
N LEU A 202 21.98 5.42 26.23
CA LEU A 202 22.05 4.14 25.50
C LEU A 202 23.47 3.57 25.39
N HIS A 203 24.48 4.44 25.33
CA HIS A 203 25.90 4.09 25.29
C HIS A 203 26.40 3.41 26.58
N GLU A 204 25.81 3.67 27.74
CA GLU A 204 26.20 3.05 29.00
C GLU A 204 25.78 1.57 29.07
N LEU A 205 24.68 1.20 28.40
CA LEU A 205 24.20 -0.19 28.33
C LEU A 205 25.19 -1.14 27.66
N LEU A 206 26.07 -0.59 26.82
CA LEU A 206 27.11 -1.35 26.13
C LEU A 206 28.33 -1.59 27.03
N GLY A 207 28.49 -0.84 28.14
CA GLY A 207 29.62 -0.98 29.07
C GLY A 207 30.97 -1.12 28.35
N ASP A 208 31.76 -2.11 28.76
CA ASP A 208 33.02 -2.50 28.11
C ASP A 208 32.84 -3.55 26.99
N ALA A 209 31.60 -3.90 26.62
CA ALA A 209 31.33 -4.95 25.63
C ALA A 209 31.78 -4.56 24.21
N LEU A 210 31.92 -3.25 23.96
CA LEU A 210 32.56 -2.72 22.76
C LEU A 210 34.07 -2.57 22.98
N SER A 211 34.79 -3.70 23.10
CA SER A 211 36.27 -3.69 23.09
C SER A 211 36.85 -3.23 21.75
N ILE A 212 36.01 -3.23 20.71
CA ILE A 212 36.28 -2.70 19.39
C ILE A 212 35.11 -1.75 19.14
N GLY A 213 35.40 -0.46 18.96
CA GLY A 213 34.39 0.46 18.45
C GLY A 213 33.91 -0.11 17.13
N VAL A 214 32.67 -0.62 17.09
CA VAL A 214 32.01 -0.94 15.84
C VAL A 214 31.94 0.41 15.13
N ARG A 215 32.88 0.65 14.22
CA ARG A 215 32.69 1.60 13.15
C ARG A 215 31.82 0.84 12.18
N PRO A 216 30.48 1.02 12.19
CA PRO A 216 29.70 0.57 11.06
C PRO A 216 30.38 1.18 9.83
N VAL A 217 30.93 0.31 8.98
CA VAL A 217 31.38 0.74 7.66
C VAL A 217 30.10 0.93 6.87
N PHE A 218 29.50 2.10 7.03
CA PHE A 218 28.39 2.52 6.21
C PHE A 218 28.96 2.77 4.81
N VAL A 219 28.72 1.80 3.93
CA VAL A 219 29.15 1.89 2.52
C VAL A 219 28.53 3.12 1.84
N SER A 220 27.39 3.63 2.37
CA SER A 220 26.82 4.94 2.03
C SER A 220 26.22 5.66 3.25
N GLY A 221 27.08 6.24 4.08
CA GLY A 221 26.61 7.00 5.27
C GLY A 221 25.70 8.20 4.95
N HIS A 222 25.77 8.73 3.73
CA HIS A 222 24.89 9.81 3.27
C HIS A 222 23.48 9.31 2.96
N ASP A 223 23.33 8.19 2.23
CA ASP A 223 22.00 7.63 1.95
C ASP A 223 21.25 7.26 3.23
N LEU A 224 21.96 6.72 4.23
CA LEU A 224 21.37 6.40 5.52
C LEU A 224 20.96 7.66 6.31
N LEU A 225 21.73 8.75 6.17
CA LEU A 225 21.37 10.04 6.75
C LEU A 225 20.13 10.61 6.05
N ASP A 226 20.07 10.55 4.72
CA ASP A 226 18.94 11.04 3.92
C ASP A 226 17.66 10.24 4.20
N VAL A 227 17.76 8.91 4.32
CA VAL A 227 16.63 8.05 4.72
C VAL A 227 16.23 8.34 6.16
N ALA A 228 17.18 8.48 7.08
CA ALA A 228 16.87 8.78 8.48
C ALA A 228 16.23 10.16 8.65
N GLU A 229 16.71 11.19 7.94
CA GLU A 229 16.09 12.51 7.90
C GLU A 229 14.69 12.45 7.27
N GLY A 230 14.53 11.68 6.19
CA GLY A 230 13.24 11.46 5.55
C GLY A 230 12.21 10.81 6.49
N GLU A 231 12.58 9.76 7.22
CA GLU A 231 11.70 9.12 8.21
C GLU A 231 11.46 10.04 9.42
N PHE A 232 12.47 10.79 9.86
CA PHE A 232 12.34 11.72 10.99
C PHE A 232 11.44 12.92 10.66
N GLU A 233 11.49 13.45 9.43
CA GLU A 233 10.57 14.50 8.97
C GLU A 233 9.14 13.97 8.76
N ARG A 234 8.97 12.70 8.36
CA ARG A 234 7.63 12.07 8.25
C ARG A 234 6.94 11.90 9.61
N GLU A 235 7.70 11.49 10.63
CA GLU A 235 7.19 11.27 11.98
C GLU A 235 7.31 12.50 12.88
N ARG A 236 7.78 13.63 12.34
CA ARG A 236 7.97 14.86 13.12
C ARG A 236 6.62 15.32 13.66
N PRO A 237 6.47 15.49 14.99
CA PRO A 237 5.25 16.05 15.54
C PRO A 237 5.03 17.47 15.01
N ASP A 238 3.97 17.65 14.21
CA ASP A 238 3.61 18.94 13.64
C ASP A 238 3.21 19.92 14.77
N GLY A 239 4.14 20.78 15.17
CA GLY A 239 3.87 21.84 16.15
C GLY A 239 3.06 23.03 15.58
N ARG A 240 2.63 22.95 14.31
CA ARG A 240 2.07 24.08 13.54
C ARG A 240 0.91 23.71 12.60
N SER A 241 0.23 22.58 12.81
CA SER A 241 -0.98 22.21 12.05
C SER A 241 -2.24 22.98 12.51
N ASP A 242 -2.12 24.29 12.69
CA ASP A 242 -3.27 25.19 12.72
C ASP A 242 -2.89 26.57 12.14
N THR A 243 -2.51 26.57 10.87
CA THR A 243 -2.66 27.76 10.02
C THR A 243 -3.51 27.35 8.84
N GLY A 244 -4.74 27.88 8.82
CA GLY A 244 -5.78 27.53 7.86
C GLY A 244 -5.33 27.58 6.39
N LEU A 245 -6.14 26.93 5.56
CA LEU A 245 -5.94 26.80 4.12
C LEU A 245 -5.42 28.11 3.50
N PRO A 246 -4.35 28.06 2.67
CA PRO A 246 -3.91 29.24 1.95
C PRO A 246 -5.06 29.81 1.12
N PRO A 247 -5.14 31.14 0.96
CA PRO A 247 -6.22 31.76 0.19
C PRO A 247 -6.24 31.22 -1.25
N PRO A 248 -7.42 31.08 -1.87
CA PRO A 248 -7.54 30.55 -3.22
C PRO A 248 -6.76 31.43 -4.19
N ALA A 249 -5.73 30.85 -4.81
CA ALA A 249 -5.03 31.44 -5.95
C ALA A 249 -5.64 30.87 -7.23
N GLN A 250 -5.91 31.72 -8.23
CA GLN A 250 -6.25 31.22 -9.56
C GLN A 250 -5.01 30.57 -10.18
N ALA A 251 -5.12 29.31 -10.55
CA ALA A 251 -4.10 28.63 -11.32
C ALA A 251 -4.04 29.25 -12.72
N GLU A 252 -2.86 29.68 -13.14
CA GLU A 252 -2.57 29.99 -14.54
C GLU A 252 -2.91 28.75 -15.39
N PRO A 253 -3.48 28.91 -16.61
CA PRO A 253 -3.77 27.79 -17.48
C PRO A 253 -2.45 27.09 -17.88
N GLY A 254 -2.13 26.02 -17.17
CA GLY A 254 -0.99 25.15 -17.50
C GLY A 254 -1.33 24.29 -18.70
N GLU A 255 -0.55 24.41 -19.77
CA GLU A 255 -0.48 23.37 -20.79
C GLU A 255 0.01 22.09 -20.12
N ILE A 256 -0.71 20.98 -20.34
CA ILE A 256 -0.24 19.65 -19.95
C ILE A 256 0.95 19.35 -20.86
N GLU A 257 2.14 19.78 -20.44
CA GLU A 257 3.38 19.29 -20.99
C GLU A 257 3.45 17.82 -20.58
N ALA A 258 3.00 16.95 -21.49
CA ALA A 258 3.17 15.51 -21.33
C ALA A 258 4.65 15.28 -21.03
N LEU A 259 4.97 14.78 -19.82
CA LEU A 259 6.32 14.41 -19.44
C LEU A 259 6.90 13.54 -20.55
N ARG A 260 7.73 14.13 -21.40
CA ARG A 260 8.52 13.38 -22.37
C ARG A 260 9.61 12.72 -21.57
N MET A 261 9.68 11.40 -21.65
CA MET A 261 10.80 10.64 -21.09
C MET A 261 12.13 11.27 -21.58
N PRO A 262 13.15 11.41 -20.72
CA PRO A 262 14.42 11.98 -21.12
C PRO A 262 15.01 11.23 -22.34
N PRO A 263 15.46 11.91 -23.40
CA PRO A 263 16.00 11.30 -24.62
C PRO A 263 17.24 10.42 -24.38
N GLU A 264 17.85 10.53 -23.19
CA GLU A 264 19.01 9.78 -22.76
C GLU A 264 18.76 8.26 -22.74
N LEU A 265 17.54 7.80 -22.38
CA LEU A 265 17.21 6.37 -22.36
C LEU A 265 17.19 5.78 -23.77
N ASP A 266 16.56 6.47 -24.72
CA ASP A 266 16.47 6.04 -26.12
C ASP A 266 17.85 6.00 -26.81
N THR A 267 18.70 7.00 -26.51
CA THR A 267 20.09 7.04 -26.96
C THR A 267 20.89 5.85 -26.42
N LEU A 268 20.69 5.53 -25.14
CA LEU A 268 21.38 4.43 -24.47
C LEU A 268 20.95 3.07 -25.02
N ILE A 269 19.65 2.88 -25.27
CA ILE A 269 19.11 1.68 -25.92
C ILE A 269 19.75 1.51 -27.31
N THR A 270 19.80 2.59 -28.09
CA THR A 270 20.38 2.57 -29.43
C THR A 270 21.86 2.18 -29.38
N GLN A 271 22.67 2.83 -28.54
CA GLN A 271 24.10 2.56 -28.39
C GLN A 271 24.38 1.08 -28.01
N LEU A 272 23.67 0.54 -27.02
CA LEU A 272 23.84 -0.85 -26.60
C LEU A 272 23.32 -1.85 -27.65
N SER A 273 22.28 -1.49 -28.41
CA SER A 273 21.79 -2.31 -29.52
C SER A 273 22.82 -2.40 -30.65
N GLU A 274 23.52 -1.31 -30.98
CA GLU A 274 24.62 -1.31 -31.96
C GLU A 274 25.77 -2.20 -31.52
N TRP A 275 26.09 -2.20 -30.21
CA TRP A 275 27.14 -3.07 -29.69
C TRP A 275 26.77 -4.55 -29.77
N SER A 276 25.48 -4.87 -29.73
CA SER A 276 24.99 -6.24 -29.91
C SER A 276 24.95 -6.68 -31.37
N ALA A 277 25.04 -5.75 -32.32
CA ALA A 277 25.02 -6.01 -33.76
C ALA A 277 26.40 -6.49 -34.26
N VAL A 278 26.85 -7.65 -33.77
CA VAL A 278 28.08 -8.32 -34.22
C VAL A 278 27.75 -9.33 -35.34
N GLN A 279 28.73 -9.61 -36.23
CA GLN A 279 28.59 -10.58 -37.31
C GLN A 279 28.23 -11.97 -36.78
N LEU A 280 27.40 -12.72 -37.53
CA LEU A 280 26.88 -14.03 -37.14
C LEU A 280 28.02 -14.97 -36.70
N GLY A 281 28.08 -15.27 -35.39
CA GLY A 281 29.02 -16.24 -34.82
C GLY A 281 30.08 -15.67 -33.87
N GLU A 282 30.22 -14.35 -33.75
CA GLU A 282 31.09 -13.71 -32.75
C GLU A 282 30.27 -13.22 -31.55
N GLN A 283 30.75 -13.53 -30.34
CA GLN A 283 30.16 -12.98 -29.12
C GLN A 283 30.60 -11.53 -28.94
N PRO A 284 29.68 -10.61 -28.59
CA PRO A 284 30.07 -9.24 -28.29
C PRO A 284 31.08 -9.21 -27.14
N ALA A 285 32.19 -8.49 -27.33
CA ALA A 285 33.19 -8.34 -26.29
C ALA A 285 32.64 -7.49 -25.12
N PRO A 286 33.02 -7.80 -23.87
CA PRO A 286 32.67 -6.96 -22.73
C PRO A 286 33.28 -5.57 -22.90
N ARG A 287 32.55 -4.54 -22.48
CA ARG A 287 32.99 -3.13 -22.57
C ARG A 287 33.01 -2.46 -21.22
N GLN A 288 33.84 -1.44 -21.05
CA GLN A 288 33.89 -0.72 -19.78
C GLN A 288 32.63 0.13 -19.58
N ILE A 289 32.17 0.25 -18.34
CA ILE A 289 31.00 1.09 -18.00
C ILE A 289 31.23 2.57 -18.34
N SER A 290 32.48 3.03 -18.23
CA SER A 290 32.93 4.37 -18.63
C SER A 290 32.54 4.70 -20.08
N GLU A 291 32.63 3.75 -21.01
CA GLU A 291 32.29 3.94 -22.44
C GLU A 291 30.80 4.18 -22.70
N VAL A 292 29.93 3.85 -21.73
CA VAL A 292 28.48 4.00 -21.82
C VAL A 292 27.98 5.21 -21.05
N VAL A 293 28.55 5.44 -19.88
CA VAL A 293 28.04 6.41 -18.92
C VAL A 293 28.56 7.81 -19.22
N ILE A 294 29.78 7.94 -19.72
CA ILE A 294 30.44 9.24 -19.93
C ILE A 294 29.82 9.99 -21.12
N GLY A 295 29.81 11.31 -21.03
CA GLY A 295 29.39 12.21 -22.09
C GLY A 295 28.24 13.13 -21.67
N GLY A 296 28.25 14.36 -22.18
CA GLY A 296 27.27 15.38 -21.82
C GLY A 296 27.54 15.96 -20.43
N ARG A 297 26.47 16.30 -19.70
CA ARG A 297 26.55 16.90 -18.35
C ARG A 297 26.58 15.81 -17.28
N PHE A 298 27.10 16.13 -16.09
CA PHE A 298 27.13 15.22 -14.94
C PHE A 298 25.78 14.55 -14.67
N ALA A 299 24.67 15.31 -14.70
CA ALA A 299 23.33 14.77 -14.45
C ALA A 299 22.91 13.67 -15.46
N GLN A 300 23.34 13.79 -16.72
CA GLN A 300 23.02 12.81 -17.76
C GLN A 300 23.84 11.53 -17.57
N ALA A 301 25.11 11.67 -17.20
CA ALA A 301 25.96 10.54 -16.86
C ALA A 301 25.46 9.82 -15.59
N ALA A 302 25.13 10.57 -14.54
CA ALA A 302 24.56 10.01 -13.31
C ALA A 302 23.25 9.26 -13.59
N TYR A 303 22.38 9.81 -14.46
CA TYR A 303 21.15 9.15 -14.88
C TYR A 303 21.42 7.84 -15.62
N ARG A 304 22.36 7.81 -16.59
CA ARG A 304 22.75 6.56 -17.28
C ARG A 304 23.29 5.51 -16.30
N MET A 305 24.10 5.95 -15.34
CA MET A 305 24.65 5.07 -14.29
C MET A 305 23.53 4.44 -13.43
N GLN A 306 22.51 5.23 -13.07
CA GLN A 306 21.34 4.75 -12.31
C GLN A 306 20.49 3.75 -13.07
N LEU A 307 20.51 3.77 -14.41
CA LEU A 307 19.74 2.85 -15.24
C LEU A 307 20.42 1.49 -15.40
N LEU A 308 21.76 1.40 -15.32
CA LEU A 308 22.50 0.15 -15.57
C LEU A 308 22.02 -1.09 -14.79
N PRO A 309 21.55 -1.00 -13.53
CA PRO A 309 21.00 -2.16 -12.81
C PRO A 309 19.78 -2.80 -13.48
N LEU A 310 19.07 -2.08 -14.35
CA LEU A 310 17.91 -2.61 -15.09
C LEU A 310 18.33 -3.54 -16.23
N LEU A 311 19.59 -3.50 -16.68
CA LEU A 311 20.12 -4.38 -17.71
C LEU A 311 20.19 -5.82 -17.19
N GLY A 312 19.38 -6.70 -17.78
CA GLY A 312 19.33 -8.10 -17.38
C GLY A 312 18.42 -8.40 -16.19
N ASP A 313 17.70 -7.41 -15.65
CA ASP A 313 16.74 -7.65 -14.57
C ASP A 313 15.46 -8.34 -15.07
N VAL A 314 15.18 -9.52 -14.52
CA VAL A 314 14.03 -10.36 -14.88
C VAL A 314 12.70 -9.67 -14.56
N GLN A 315 12.64 -8.84 -13.52
CA GLN A 315 11.41 -8.14 -13.14
C GLN A 315 11.14 -6.97 -14.10
N ALA A 316 12.16 -6.16 -14.40
CA ALA A 316 12.07 -5.04 -15.33
C ALA A 316 11.71 -5.46 -16.77
N ARG A 317 12.02 -6.69 -17.20
CA ARG A 317 11.63 -7.22 -18.53
C ARG A 317 10.12 -7.28 -18.78
N THR A 318 9.31 -7.32 -17.72
CA THR A 318 7.84 -7.37 -17.81
C THR A 318 7.20 -5.99 -18.01
N LEU A 319 7.98 -4.91 -17.84
CA LEU A 319 7.53 -3.54 -18.01
C LEU A 319 7.25 -3.22 -19.50
N GLN A 320 6.28 -2.35 -19.72
CA GLN A 320 5.92 -1.82 -21.04
C GLN A 320 6.70 -0.53 -21.34
N GLY A 321 7.01 -0.29 -22.61
CA GLY A 321 7.74 0.89 -23.07
C GLY A 321 9.27 0.79 -22.95
N GLN A 322 9.95 1.92 -23.13
CA GLN A 322 11.42 2.02 -23.28
C GLN A 322 12.20 1.40 -22.12
N THR A 323 11.70 1.49 -20.89
CA THR A 323 12.33 0.86 -19.71
C THR A 323 12.36 -0.67 -19.82
N GLY A 324 11.26 -1.26 -20.33
CA GLY A 324 11.20 -2.69 -20.60
C GLY A 324 12.07 -3.08 -21.80
N ASP A 325 12.13 -2.24 -22.84
CA ASP A 325 12.99 -2.47 -24.01
C ASP A 325 14.47 -2.48 -23.61
N PHE A 326 14.86 -1.55 -22.74
CA PHE A 326 16.19 -1.49 -22.15
C PHE A 326 16.54 -2.74 -21.34
N ALA A 327 15.63 -3.22 -20.47
CA ALA A 327 15.84 -4.42 -19.66
C ALA A 327 15.93 -5.73 -20.47
N ARG A 328 15.41 -5.74 -21.70
CA ARG A 328 15.45 -6.88 -22.65
C ARG A 328 16.71 -6.93 -23.51
N LEU A 329 17.58 -5.92 -23.45
CA LEU A 329 18.85 -5.94 -24.16
C LEU A 329 19.75 -7.10 -23.65
N PRO A 330 20.56 -7.72 -24.53
CA PRO A 330 21.35 -8.91 -24.20
C PRO A 330 22.64 -8.58 -23.42
N TRP A 331 22.54 -7.69 -22.44
CA TRP A 331 23.65 -7.13 -21.68
C TRP A 331 23.36 -7.19 -20.19
N ARG A 332 24.42 -7.31 -19.39
CA ARG A 332 24.38 -7.24 -17.93
C ARG A 332 25.48 -6.30 -17.44
N ALA A 333 25.14 -5.39 -16.52
CA ALA A 333 26.13 -4.54 -15.87
C ALA A 333 26.76 -5.25 -14.67
N ALA A 334 28.09 -5.36 -14.65
CA ALA A 334 28.89 -5.86 -13.54
C ALA A 334 29.70 -4.71 -12.93
N LEU A 335 29.17 -4.12 -11.85
CA LEU A 335 29.82 -3.06 -11.10
C LEU A 335 30.82 -3.63 -10.09
N SER A 336 31.97 -2.98 -9.97
CA SER A 336 32.98 -3.23 -8.94
C SER A 336 32.87 -2.20 -7.81
N TYR A 337 33.47 -2.53 -6.67
CA TYR A 337 33.62 -1.61 -5.53
C TYR A 337 34.82 -0.67 -5.69
N GLU A 338 35.65 -0.88 -6.71
CA GLU A 338 36.78 -0.02 -7.03
C GLU A 338 36.31 1.26 -7.72
N VAL A 339 36.96 2.38 -7.43
CA VAL A 339 36.66 3.68 -8.05
C VAL A 339 37.80 4.03 -9.00
N GLU A 340 37.48 4.24 -10.26
CA GLU A 340 38.41 4.65 -11.30
C GLU A 340 38.36 6.17 -11.46
N LYS A 341 39.54 6.80 -11.61
CA LYS A 341 39.64 8.22 -11.97
C LYS A 341 39.43 8.37 -13.46
N ILE A 342 38.54 9.29 -13.84
CA ILE A 342 38.15 9.49 -15.22
C ILE A 342 38.66 10.84 -15.71
N ASP A 343 39.22 10.85 -16.90
CA ASP A 343 39.65 12.07 -17.59
C ASP A 343 38.48 12.64 -18.41
N ASP A 344 37.47 13.17 -17.70
CA ASP A 344 36.29 13.84 -18.28
C ASP A 344 36.07 15.21 -17.63
N ALA A 345 35.55 16.17 -18.40
CA ALA A 345 35.35 17.54 -17.94
C ALA A 345 34.33 17.67 -16.79
N ASN A 346 33.37 16.75 -16.70
CA ASN A 346 32.27 16.79 -15.74
C ASN A 346 32.30 15.65 -14.71
N ILE A 347 33.17 14.64 -14.88
CA ILE A 347 33.25 13.45 -14.04
C ILE A 347 34.70 13.19 -13.66
N ALA A 348 35.04 13.39 -12.38
CA ALA A 348 36.39 13.16 -11.88
C ALA A 348 36.68 11.68 -11.55
N ALA A 349 35.65 10.92 -11.19
CA ALA A 349 35.75 9.50 -10.84
C ALA A 349 34.39 8.80 -10.91
N MET A 350 34.39 7.47 -11.12
CA MET A 350 33.19 6.63 -11.02
C MET A 350 33.54 5.20 -10.57
N SER A 351 32.54 4.43 -10.15
CA SER A 351 32.73 3.00 -9.89
C SER A 351 33.17 2.27 -11.17
N ALA A 352 34.25 1.50 -11.06
CA ALA A 352 34.75 0.65 -12.12
C ALA A 352 33.74 -0.48 -12.40
N GLY A 353 33.76 -1.00 -13.63
CA GLY A 353 32.94 -2.15 -13.99
C GLY A 353 32.84 -2.35 -15.49
N GLN A 354 32.15 -3.41 -15.88
CA GLN A 354 32.00 -3.80 -17.27
C GLN A 354 30.54 -4.11 -17.59
N ILE A 355 30.18 -3.89 -18.85
CA ILE A 355 28.96 -4.40 -19.45
C ILE A 355 29.32 -5.68 -20.18
N GLU A 356 28.79 -6.79 -19.68
CA GLU A 356 29.05 -8.13 -20.18
C GLU A 356 27.87 -8.62 -21.03
N PRO A 357 28.11 -9.36 -22.12
CA PRO A 357 27.03 -10.03 -22.84
C PRO A 357 26.33 -11.04 -21.92
N GLU A 358 25.00 -11.09 -21.98
CA GLU A 358 24.24 -12.06 -21.19
C GLU A 358 24.48 -13.48 -21.74
N HIS A 359 25.34 -14.25 -21.07
CA HIS A 359 25.55 -15.66 -21.42
C HIS A 359 24.33 -16.48 -21.02
N SER A 360 23.67 -17.11 -21.99
CA SER A 360 22.67 -18.14 -21.74
C SER A 360 23.31 -19.41 -21.15
N GLN A 361 23.48 -19.44 -19.83
CA GLN A 361 23.77 -20.67 -19.07
C GLN A 361 22.90 -20.74 -17.80
N SER A 362 21.85 -21.56 -17.85
CA SER A 362 21.29 -22.30 -16.69
C SER A 362 20.08 -23.18 -17.10
N GLN A 363 20.36 -24.23 -17.87
CA GLN A 363 19.62 -25.49 -17.83
C GLN A 363 20.67 -26.61 -17.66
N ASP A 364 21.14 -26.87 -16.43
CA ASP A 364 21.66 -28.22 -16.06
C ASP A 364 21.96 -28.49 -14.57
N GLU A 365 21.93 -27.50 -13.67
CA GLU A 365 22.30 -27.76 -12.24
C GLU A 365 21.12 -28.06 -11.28
N ARG A 366 20.01 -28.62 -11.75
CA ARG A 366 18.92 -29.12 -10.85
C ARG A 366 18.63 -30.62 -10.90
N THR A 367 19.47 -31.39 -11.60
CA THR A 367 19.43 -32.87 -11.54
C THR A 367 20.78 -33.42 -11.08
N SER A 368 21.17 -33.11 -9.84
CA SER A 368 22.00 -33.96 -8.98
C SER A 368 22.29 -33.24 -7.66
N ARG A 369 21.39 -33.38 -6.69
CA ARG A 369 21.72 -33.52 -5.26
C ARG A 369 20.49 -33.94 -4.48
#